data_AF-A0A928BGP6-F1
#
_entry.id   AF-A0A928BGP6-F1
#
_cell.length_a   1.000
_cell.length_b   1.000
_cell.length_c   1.000
_cell.angle_alpha   90.00
_cell.angle_beta   90.00
_cell.angle_gamma   90.00
#
_symmetry.space_group_name_H-M   'P 1'
#
loop_
_entity.id
_entity.type
_entity.pdbx_description
1 polymer ?
#
loop_
_entity_poly.entity_id
_entity_poly.type
_entity_poly.pdbx_seq_one_letter_code
_entity_poly.pdbx_strand_id
1 'polypeptide(L)'
;MTGNWNSEIRMTLDGDWYVAENVKITSSDQFKFRANGNWDGGTSDRGAAGDADGVLIENNVETAVYQGGKNFCVSEGGFYSLYINKLATKVKVVKTGDLPVESVPDQPSDWAVWAQSPDWKQIDMVTTTVPELYVAKGVELEAYKSFLVKPAANWSTKYGCGAVNYIKSNKYIKASQNGGDISWYLRYLF
;
A
#
# COMPACT_ATOMS: atom_id res chain seq x y z
N MET A 1 -6.54 6.11 16.84
CA MET A 1 -6.13 7.52 16.91
C MET A 1 -7.03 8.24 17.90
N THR A 2 -6.60 8.39 19.14
CA THR A 2 -7.35 9.17 20.14
C THR A 2 -7.45 10.64 19.71
N GLY A 3 -8.57 11.02 19.10
CA GLY A 3 -9.21 12.36 19.10
C GLY A 3 -8.42 13.59 18.61
N ASN A 4 -7.18 13.46 18.14
CA ASN A 4 -6.37 14.62 17.78
C ASN A 4 -6.57 15.01 16.30
N TRP A 5 -7.54 15.88 16.03
CA TRP A 5 -7.79 16.49 14.71
C TRP A 5 -6.63 17.35 14.17
N ASN A 6 -5.56 17.55 14.95
CA ASN A 6 -4.34 18.21 14.52
C ASN A 6 -3.24 17.23 14.08
N SER A 7 -3.47 15.91 14.18
CA SER A 7 -2.56 14.91 13.66
C SER A 7 -2.81 14.71 12.17
N GLU A 8 -2.04 15.41 11.34
CA GLU A 8 -2.10 15.29 9.89
C GLU A 8 -1.25 14.14 9.36
N ILE A 9 -1.72 13.50 8.30
CA ILE A 9 -0.94 12.56 7.52
C ILE A 9 -0.82 13.13 6.11
N ARG A 10 0.41 13.44 5.70
CA ARG A 10 0.69 13.91 4.34
C ARG A 10 0.47 12.78 3.35
N MET A 11 -0.20 13.09 2.25
CA MET A 11 -0.45 12.15 1.16
C MET A 11 0.55 12.41 0.02
N THR A 12 0.98 11.36 -0.65
CA THR A 12 1.86 11.42 -1.82
C THR A 12 1.08 11.14 -3.09
N LEU A 13 1.39 11.83 -4.19
CA LEU A 13 0.75 11.57 -5.47
C LEU A 13 1.30 10.27 -6.12
N ASP A 14 0.40 9.34 -6.42
CA ASP A 14 0.65 8.10 -7.16
C ASP A 14 -0.41 7.95 -8.27
N GLY A 15 0.01 8.12 -9.52
CA GLY A 15 -0.91 8.12 -10.67
C GLY A 15 -1.94 9.24 -10.53
N ASP A 16 -3.22 8.88 -10.48
CA ASP A 16 -4.35 9.82 -10.33
C ASP A 16 -4.89 9.96 -8.92
N TRP A 17 -4.16 9.41 -7.94
CA TRP A 17 -4.56 9.40 -6.54
C TRP A 17 -3.49 10.05 -5.66
N TYR A 18 -3.91 10.81 -4.67
CA TYR A 18 -3.11 11.08 -3.49
C TYR A 18 -3.32 9.94 -2.49
N VAL A 19 -2.23 9.43 -1.93
CA VAL A 19 -2.23 8.23 -1.09
C VAL A 19 -1.52 8.50 0.24
N ALA A 20 -2.16 8.15 1.35
CA ALA A 20 -1.53 7.96 2.65
C ALA A 20 -1.52 6.47 2.95
N GLU A 21 -0.34 5.87 3.00
CA GLU A 21 -0.19 4.43 3.18
C GLU A 21 0.03 4.05 4.65
N ASN A 22 -0.37 2.83 5.01
CA ASN A 22 -0.14 2.22 6.31
C ASN A 22 -0.63 3.08 7.50
N VAL A 23 -1.79 3.69 7.34
CA VAL A 23 -2.45 4.51 8.37
C VAL A 23 -3.14 3.60 9.36
N LYS A 24 -2.76 3.67 10.65
CA LYS A 24 -3.42 2.92 11.72
C LYS A 24 -4.74 3.61 12.10
N ILE A 25 -5.85 2.92 11.88
CA ILE A 25 -7.21 3.39 12.19
C ILE A 25 -7.87 2.37 13.13
N THR A 26 -8.44 2.80 14.25
CA THR A 26 -9.30 1.95 15.11
C THR A 26 -10.76 2.07 14.70
N SER A 27 -11.62 1.13 15.08
CA SER A 27 -13.06 1.19 14.75
C SER A 27 -13.79 2.39 15.38
N SER A 28 -13.19 3.04 16.37
CA SER A 28 -13.68 4.28 16.99
C SER A 28 -13.15 5.54 16.31
N ASP A 29 -12.18 5.43 15.41
CA ASP A 29 -11.57 6.59 14.77
C ASP A 29 -12.46 7.16 13.69
N GLN A 30 -12.37 8.48 13.56
CA GLN A 30 -12.99 9.22 12.48
C GLN A 30 -11.92 10.02 11.74
N PHE A 31 -12.11 10.20 10.44
CA PHE A 31 -11.15 10.93 9.61
C PHE A 31 -11.85 11.68 8.48
N LYS A 32 -11.10 12.65 7.92
CA LYS A 32 -11.45 13.44 6.75
C LYS A 32 -10.21 13.67 5.91
N PHE A 33 -10.42 14.02 4.64
CA PHE A 33 -9.36 14.48 3.76
C PHE A 33 -9.41 16.00 3.68
N ARG A 34 -8.26 16.67 3.59
CA ARG A 34 -8.21 18.11 3.40
C ARG A 34 -7.01 18.54 2.58
N ALA A 35 -7.17 19.62 1.84
CA ALA A 35 -6.08 20.26 1.12
C ALA A 35 -5.29 21.21 2.05
N ASN A 36 -3.96 21.19 1.92
CA ASN A 36 -3.04 22.18 2.51
C ASN A 36 -3.18 22.42 4.02
N GLY A 37 -3.65 21.41 4.76
CA GLY A 37 -3.81 21.49 6.21
C GLY A 37 -4.75 22.59 6.71
N ASN A 38 -5.69 23.03 5.87
CA ASN A 38 -6.65 24.06 6.24
C ASN A 38 -8.06 23.50 6.41
N TRP A 39 -8.77 24.00 7.43
CA TRP A 39 -10.17 23.68 7.71
C TRP A 39 -11.15 24.73 7.15
N ASP A 40 -10.68 25.88 6.66
CA ASP A 40 -11.43 27.00 6.01
C ASP A 40 -12.96 26.84 5.89
N GLY A 41 -13.68 26.79 7.01
CA GLY A 41 -15.13 26.65 7.05
C GLY A 41 -15.71 25.47 6.23
N GLY A 42 -14.95 24.38 6.05
CA GLY A 42 -15.38 23.22 5.26
C GLY A 42 -15.22 23.37 3.75
N THR A 43 -14.43 24.33 3.26
CA THR A 43 -14.19 24.51 1.81
C THR A 43 -13.09 23.60 1.26
N SER A 44 -12.08 23.35 2.10
CA SER A 44 -10.89 22.58 1.77
C SER A 44 -10.97 21.13 2.21
N ASP A 45 -11.96 20.75 3.01
CA ASP A 45 -12.17 19.39 3.48
C ASP A 45 -13.08 18.59 2.55
N ARG A 46 -12.95 17.26 2.64
CA ARG A 46 -13.73 16.29 1.88
C ARG A 46 -14.17 15.18 2.82
N GLY A 47 -15.48 15.06 2.95
CA GLY A 47 -16.15 14.12 3.85
C GLY A 47 -17.24 13.32 3.14
N ALA A 48 -17.95 12.52 3.92
CA ALA A 48 -19.06 11.69 3.49
C ALA A 48 -20.33 12.50 3.22
N ALA A 49 -21.25 11.90 2.46
CA ALA A 49 -22.62 12.41 2.32
C ALA A 49 -23.40 12.31 3.63
N GLY A 50 -24.46 13.12 3.73
CA GLY A 50 -25.44 13.06 4.82
C GLY A 50 -25.03 13.86 6.05
N ASP A 51 -25.82 13.73 7.12
CA ASP A 51 -25.69 14.54 8.34
C ASP A 51 -25.16 13.75 9.55
N ALA A 52 -24.98 12.44 9.42
CA ALA A 52 -24.46 11.57 10.47
C ALA A 52 -22.93 11.63 10.55
N ASP A 53 -22.37 11.72 11.76
CA ASP A 53 -20.93 11.58 11.97
C ASP A 53 -20.50 10.11 11.94
N GLY A 54 -19.30 9.86 11.42
CA GLY A 54 -18.75 8.50 11.33
C GLY A 54 -19.47 7.65 10.30
N VAL A 55 -19.61 8.16 9.07
CA VAL A 55 -20.16 7.39 7.96
C VAL A 55 -19.19 6.28 7.60
N LEU A 56 -19.68 5.03 7.63
CA LEU A 56 -18.88 3.87 7.29
C LEU A 56 -18.47 3.93 5.83
N ILE A 57 -17.15 3.90 5.58
CA ILE A 57 -16.61 3.69 4.24
C ILE A 57 -16.29 2.20 4.05
N GLU A 58 -16.78 1.63 2.94
CA GLU A 58 -16.53 0.23 2.61
C GLU A 58 -15.10 0.04 2.11
N ASN A 59 -14.52 -1.11 2.48
CA ASN A 59 -13.16 -1.46 2.08
C ASN A 59 -13.06 -1.67 0.57
N ASN A 60 -12.09 -1.00 -0.05
CA ASN A 60 -11.77 -0.99 -1.47
C ASN A 60 -12.93 -0.57 -2.39
N VAL A 61 -13.84 0.28 -1.91
CA VAL A 61 -14.95 0.84 -2.70
C VAL A 61 -14.73 2.33 -2.94
N GLU A 62 -14.85 2.75 -4.21
CA GLU A 62 -14.84 4.18 -4.53
C GLU A 62 -16.11 4.86 -4.03
N THR A 63 -15.94 5.84 -3.16
CA THR A 63 -17.02 6.59 -2.53
C THR A 63 -16.92 8.06 -2.92
N ALA A 64 -18.04 8.67 -3.29
CA ALA A 64 -18.10 10.10 -3.56
C ALA A 64 -17.82 10.91 -2.30
N VAL A 65 -17.11 12.04 -2.44
CA VAL A 65 -16.86 12.96 -1.34
C VAL A 65 -17.47 14.32 -1.58
N TYR A 66 -17.79 15.00 -0.49
CA TYR A 66 -18.46 16.28 -0.49
C TYR A 66 -17.64 17.30 0.30
N GLN A 67 -17.56 18.51 -0.24
CA GLN A 67 -17.03 19.66 0.46
C GLN A 67 -17.87 19.91 1.72
N GLY A 68 -17.22 20.05 2.88
CA GLY A 68 -17.92 20.19 4.17
C GLY A 68 -18.68 18.94 4.61
N GLY A 69 -18.51 17.80 3.92
CA GLY A 69 -19.20 16.54 4.24
C GLY A 69 -18.85 16.00 5.62
N LYS A 70 -19.52 14.93 6.07
CA LYS A 70 -19.31 14.36 7.42
C LYS A 70 -18.06 13.49 7.53
N ASN A 71 -17.71 13.09 8.74
CA ASN A 71 -16.52 12.28 8.96
C ASN A 71 -16.72 10.85 8.46
N PHE A 72 -15.65 10.23 7.94
CA PHE A 72 -15.62 8.80 7.65
C PHE A 72 -15.21 7.97 8.86
N CYS A 73 -15.62 6.71 8.91
CA CYS A 73 -15.10 5.69 9.83
C CYS A 73 -14.92 4.35 9.11
N VAL A 74 -14.25 3.41 9.76
CA VAL A 74 -14.08 2.02 9.28
C VAL A 74 -14.80 1.06 10.22
N SER A 75 -15.28 -0.08 9.71
CA SER A 75 -16.00 -1.08 10.51
C SER A 75 -15.09 -1.79 11.51
N GLU A 76 -13.83 -1.97 11.15
CA GLU A 76 -12.84 -2.70 11.94
C GLU A 76 -11.53 -1.93 12.05
N GLY A 77 -10.89 -1.97 13.23
CA GLY A 77 -9.55 -1.43 13.39
C GLY A 77 -8.51 -2.18 12.55
N GLY A 78 -7.50 -1.47 12.08
CA GLY A 78 -6.43 -2.02 11.26
C GLY A 78 -5.49 -0.95 10.71
N PHE A 79 -4.58 -1.38 9.84
CA PHE A 79 -3.82 -0.48 8.98
C PHE A 79 -4.57 -0.33 7.65
N TYR A 80 -4.57 0.87 7.08
CA TYR A 80 -5.25 1.18 5.82
C TYR A 80 -4.37 2.05 4.92
N SER A 81 -4.47 1.87 3.62
CA SER A 81 -4.08 2.86 2.62
C SER A 81 -5.30 3.70 2.26
N LEU A 82 -5.19 5.02 2.43
CA LEU A 82 -6.24 5.99 2.17
C LEU A 82 -5.96 6.71 0.85
N TYR A 83 -6.95 6.76 -0.02
CA TYR A 83 -6.83 7.35 -1.36
C TYR A 83 -7.85 8.46 -1.54
N ILE A 84 -7.43 9.58 -2.14
CA ILE A 84 -8.32 10.61 -2.69
C ILE A 84 -7.86 10.94 -4.11
N ASN A 85 -8.79 10.98 -5.07
CA ASN A 85 -8.41 11.26 -6.46
C ASN A 85 -7.95 12.72 -6.61
N LYS A 86 -7.19 13.03 -7.67
CA LYS A 86 -6.66 14.39 -7.93
C LYS A 86 -7.73 15.49 -7.93
N LEU A 87 -8.95 15.16 -8.37
CA LEU A 87 -10.07 16.09 -8.45
C LEU A 87 -10.81 16.25 -7.10
N ALA A 88 -10.45 15.49 -6.08
CA ALA A 88 -11.09 15.49 -4.76
C ALA A 88 -12.61 15.27 -4.84
N THR A 89 -13.04 14.36 -5.72
CA THR A 89 -14.44 13.95 -5.94
C THR A 89 -14.72 12.53 -5.48
N LYS A 90 -13.69 11.71 -5.33
CA LYS A 90 -13.78 10.31 -4.88
C LYS A 90 -12.67 9.95 -3.91
N VAL A 91 -13.00 9.08 -2.97
CA VAL A 91 -12.06 8.41 -2.06
C VAL A 91 -12.22 6.91 -2.12
N LYS A 92 -11.21 6.18 -1.67
CA LYS A 92 -11.32 4.76 -1.30
C LYS A 92 -10.37 4.48 -0.14
N VAL A 93 -10.69 3.49 0.67
CA VAL A 93 -9.81 3.00 1.73
C VAL A 93 -9.53 1.54 1.49
N VAL A 94 -8.30 1.09 1.70
CA VAL A 94 -7.92 -0.32 1.46
C VAL A 94 -7.21 -0.82 2.71
N LYS A 95 -7.79 -1.81 3.39
CA LYS A 95 -7.22 -2.42 4.60
C LYS A 95 -5.88 -3.05 4.24
N THR A 96 -4.82 -2.59 4.87
CA THR A 96 -3.45 -3.11 4.75
C THR A 96 -3.30 -4.49 5.39
N GLY A 97 -4.35 -5.08 5.97
CA GLY A 97 -4.43 -6.50 6.38
C GLY A 97 -5.01 -7.44 5.30
N ASP A 98 -5.64 -6.89 4.26
CA ASP A 98 -5.80 -7.56 2.95
C ASP A 98 -4.53 -7.42 2.11
N LEU A 99 -3.55 -6.69 2.66
CA LEU A 99 -2.16 -6.74 2.32
C LEU A 99 -1.47 -7.51 3.45
N PRO A 100 -0.36 -8.21 3.22
CA PRO A 100 0.21 -9.01 4.27
C PRO A 100 0.88 -8.16 5.35
N VAL A 101 0.46 -8.33 6.60
CA VAL A 101 1.02 -7.63 7.74
C VAL A 101 2.37 -8.25 8.13
N GLU A 102 3.42 -7.43 8.12
CA GLU A 102 4.73 -7.74 8.73
C GLU A 102 4.66 -7.76 10.27
N SER A 103 3.94 -8.71 10.86
CA SER A 103 3.97 -8.92 12.32
C SER A 103 4.34 -10.34 12.71
N VAL A 104 5.06 -11.05 11.85
CA VAL A 104 5.57 -12.40 12.13
C VAL A 104 7.09 -12.31 12.18
N PRO A 105 7.75 -12.99 13.13
CA PRO A 105 9.19 -13.16 13.06
C PRO A 105 9.56 -13.72 11.69
N ASP A 106 10.46 -13.02 11.00
CA ASP A 106 11.07 -13.42 9.74
C ASP A 106 11.49 -14.90 9.83
N GLN A 107 10.69 -15.79 9.24
CA GLN A 107 11.09 -17.18 9.07
C GLN A 107 11.84 -17.27 7.74
N PRO A 108 12.98 -17.99 7.70
CA PRO A 108 13.68 -18.25 6.45
C PRO A 108 12.73 -18.85 5.42
N SER A 109 12.80 -18.37 4.19
CA SER A 109 12.09 -18.98 3.08
C SER A 109 13.05 -19.64 2.10
N ASP A 110 12.54 -20.57 1.30
CA ASP A 110 13.29 -21.16 0.19
C ASP A 110 13.30 -20.28 -1.07
N TRP A 111 12.91 -19.01 -0.97
CA TRP A 111 12.85 -18.05 -2.07
C TRP A 111 13.82 -16.89 -1.88
N ALA A 112 14.29 -16.34 -2.98
CA ALA A 112 15.17 -15.20 -2.98
C ALA A 112 14.90 -14.27 -4.16
N VAL A 113 15.18 -12.99 -3.94
CA VAL A 113 15.35 -12.00 -5.00
C VAL A 113 16.80 -12.06 -5.47
N TRP A 114 16.99 -12.18 -6.77
CA TRP A 114 18.28 -11.98 -7.43
C TRP A 114 18.23 -10.62 -8.12
N ALA A 115 18.90 -9.62 -7.55
CA ALA A 115 18.79 -8.23 -7.96
C ALA A 115 20.14 -7.67 -8.40
N GLN A 116 20.12 -6.74 -9.36
CA GLN A 116 21.32 -6.06 -9.84
C GLN A 116 21.45 -4.67 -9.20
N SER A 117 22.31 -4.50 -8.18
CA SER A 117 22.85 -3.19 -7.73
C SER A 117 23.92 -3.34 -6.62
N PRO A 118 25.15 -2.80 -6.81
CA PRO A 118 25.82 -2.49 -8.09
C PRO A 118 26.12 -3.76 -8.92
N ASP A 119 26.14 -4.91 -8.25
CA ASP A 119 26.33 -6.25 -8.83
C ASP A 119 25.11 -7.13 -8.60
N TRP A 120 25.06 -8.26 -9.31
CA TRP A 120 24.07 -9.29 -9.08
C TRP A 120 24.28 -9.94 -7.71
N LYS A 121 23.31 -9.79 -6.82
CA LYS A 121 23.33 -10.39 -5.48
C LYS A 121 22.02 -11.10 -5.16
N GLN A 122 22.13 -12.14 -4.34
CA GLN A 122 20.99 -12.78 -3.73
C GLN A 122 20.55 -11.98 -2.50
N ILE A 123 19.25 -11.79 -2.37
CA ILE A 123 18.60 -11.22 -1.20
C ILE A 123 17.56 -12.26 -0.78
N ASP A 124 17.77 -12.88 0.38
CA ASP A 124 16.88 -13.91 0.88
C ASP A 124 15.51 -13.32 1.22
N MET A 125 14.46 -14.08 0.92
CA MET A 125 13.10 -13.72 1.28
C MET A 125 12.68 -14.41 2.57
N VAL A 126 11.69 -13.82 3.23
CA VAL A 126 11.07 -14.35 4.45
C VAL A 126 9.62 -14.71 4.17
N THR A 127 9.09 -15.72 4.86
CA THR A 127 7.65 -16.00 4.84
C THR A 127 6.90 -15.14 5.85
N THR A 128 5.59 -14.97 5.65
CA THR A 128 4.74 -14.23 6.60
C THR A 128 3.59 -15.10 7.11
N THR A 129 2.68 -14.54 7.89
CA THR A 129 1.44 -15.19 8.33
C THR A 129 0.46 -15.39 7.19
N VAL A 130 0.63 -14.66 6.08
CA VAL A 130 -0.16 -14.89 4.87
C VAL A 130 0.41 -16.10 4.14
N PRO A 131 -0.39 -17.16 3.93
CA PRO A 131 0.03 -18.32 3.16
C PRO A 131 0.54 -17.91 1.78
N GLU A 132 1.61 -18.57 1.33
CA GLU A 132 2.22 -18.37 0.01
C GLU A 132 2.79 -16.97 -0.26
N LEU A 133 2.95 -16.16 0.79
CA LEU A 133 3.65 -14.90 0.69
C LEU A 133 5.12 -15.01 1.05
N TYR A 134 5.94 -14.42 0.19
CA TYR A 134 7.36 -14.17 0.41
C TYR A 134 7.68 -12.67 0.29
N VAL A 135 8.54 -12.17 1.19
CA VAL A 135 8.96 -10.76 1.24
C VAL A 135 10.49 -10.65 1.22
N ALA A 136 11.05 -9.82 0.35
CA ALA A 136 12.44 -9.38 0.45
C ALA A 136 12.50 -7.96 1.05
N LYS A 137 13.37 -7.75 2.03
CA LYS A 137 13.54 -6.46 2.72
C LYS A 137 14.87 -5.82 2.29
N GLY A 138 14.93 -4.48 2.31
CA GLY A 138 16.15 -3.74 1.99
C GLY A 138 16.67 -3.96 0.57
N VAL A 139 15.77 -4.25 -0.38
CA VAL A 139 16.13 -4.42 -1.78
C VAL A 139 16.36 -3.05 -2.41
N GLU A 140 17.62 -2.69 -2.60
CA GLU A 140 18.00 -1.53 -3.40
C GLU A 140 18.14 -1.93 -4.88
N LEU A 141 17.45 -1.19 -5.75
CA LEU A 141 17.53 -1.32 -7.21
C LEU A 141 17.88 0.03 -7.80
N GLU A 142 19.00 0.09 -8.51
CA GLU A 142 19.30 1.26 -9.33
C GLU A 142 18.31 1.39 -10.50
N ALA A 143 18.17 2.61 -11.00
CA ALA A 143 17.36 2.87 -12.19
C ALA A 143 17.81 1.97 -13.35
N TYR A 144 16.83 1.40 -14.07
CA TYR A 144 17.02 0.53 -15.24
C TYR A 144 17.71 -0.81 -14.96
N LYS A 145 17.78 -1.24 -13.69
CA LYS A 145 18.27 -2.56 -13.34
C LYS A 145 17.17 -3.60 -13.32
N SER A 146 17.56 -4.85 -13.55
CA SER A 146 16.66 -6.00 -13.53
C SER A 146 16.74 -6.72 -12.19
N PHE A 147 15.67 -7.42 -11.85
CA PHE A 147 15.70 -8.45 -10.82
C PHE A 147 14.93 -9.69 -11.30
N LEU A 148 15.22 -10.80 -10.64
CA LEU A 148 14.54 -12.07 -10.77
C LEU A 148 14.10 -12.53 -9.39
N VAL A 149 13.04 -13.32 -9.32
CA VAL A 149 12.65 -14.08 -8.13
C VAL A 149 12.85 -15.55 -8.46
N LYS A 150 13.50 -16.28 -7.57
CA LYS A 150 13.80 -17.70 -7.77
C LYS A 150 13.77 -18.46 -6.45
N PRO A 151 13.59 -19.79 -6.46
CA PRO A 151 13.96 -20.58 -5.31
C PRO A 151 15.46 -20.37 -5.00
N ALA A 152 15.81 -20.24 -3.72
CA ALA A 152 17.16 -19.89 -3.25
C ALA A 152 18.23 -20.84 -3.83
N ALA A 153 17.93 -22.13 -3.91
CA ALA A 153 18.85 -23.16 -4.40
C ALA A 153 18.67 -23.55 -5.89
N ASN A 154 17.75 -22.93 -6.64
CA ASN A 154 17.41 -23.40 -8.00
C ASN A 154 17.34 -22.27 -9.04
N TRP A 155 18.14 -22.39 -10.09
CA TRP A 155 18.20 -21.44 -11.23
C TRP A 155 17.32 -21.80 -12.43
N SER A 156 16.84 -23.04 -12.46
CA SER A 156 16.01 -23.57 -13.54
C SER A 156 14.62 -22.94 -13.51
N THR A 157 14.14 -22.57 -12.31
CA THR A 157 12.87 -21.90 -12.09
C THR A 157 13.14 -20.46 -11.67
N LYS A 158 12.73 -19.49 -12.50
CA LYS A 158 12.87 -18.07 -12.20
C LYS A 158 11.72 -17.29 -12.82
N TYR A 159 11.31 -16.27 -12.10
CA TYR A 159 10.25 -15.34 -12.46
C TYR A 159 10.87 -13.95 -12.54
N GLY A 160 10.46 -13.14 -13.49
CA GLY A 160 11.00 -11.78 -13.59
C GLY A 160 10.31 -10.96 -14.65
N CYS A 161 10.55 -9.66 -14.59
CA CYS A 161 10.18 -8.73 -15.65
C CYS A 161 11.44 -8.39 -16.46
N GLY A 162 11.47 -8.75 -17.74
CA GLY A 162 12.51 -8.24 -18.66
C GLY A 162 12.40 -6.73 -18.79
N ALA A 163 13.52 -6.02 -18.99
CA ALA A 163 13.69 -4.57 -19.08
C ALA A 163 12.39 -3.75 -19.28
N VAL A 164 11.65 -3.50 -18.19
CA VAL A 164 10.52 -2.58 -18.20
C VAL A 164 11.01 -1.27 -17.59
N ASN A 165 10.83 -0.19 -18.34
CA ASN A 165 11.12 1.15 -17.87
C ASN A 165 10.24 1.44 -16.64
N TYR A 166 10.91 1.59 -15.50
CA TYR A 166 10.42 2.03 -14.18
C TYR A 166 9.54 1.03 -13.41
N ILE A 167 10.08 0.51 -12.30
CA ILE A 167 9.29 0.11 -11.14
C ILE A 167 9.45 1.21 -10.09
N LYS A 168 8.59 2.24 -10.17
CA LYS A 168 8.38 3.20 -9.09
C LYS A 168 7.11 2.78 -8.38
N SER A 169 7.19 1.84 -7.45
CA SER A 169 5.96 1.44 -6.77
C SER A 169 6.16 0.86 -5.39
N ASN A 170 5.31 1.31 -4.46
CA ASN A 170 4.86 0.55 -3.29
C ASN A 170 3.75 -0.45 -3.69
N LYS A 171 3.73 -0.88 -4.96
CA LYS A 171 2.67 -1.73 -5.55
C LYS A 171 3.14 -3.17 -5.71
N TYR A 172 2.16 -4.05 -5.56
CA TYR A 172 2.21 -5.48 -5.81
C TYR A 172 2.59 -5.79 -7.25
N ILE A 173 3.58 -6.68 -7.45
CA ILE A 173 3.92 -7.21 -8.77
C ILE A 173 3.62 -8.70 -8.76
N LYS A 174 2.50 -9.07 -9.39
CA LYS A 174 2.21 -10.47 -9.72
C LYS A 174 3.11 -10.88 -10.88
N ALA A 175 3.96 -11.88 -10.69
CA ALA A 175 4.80 -12.42 -11.75
C ALA A 175 4.41 -13.87 -12.01
N SER A 176 3.89 -14.15 -13.21
CA SER A 176 3.52 -15.51 -13.64
C SER A 176 4.59 -16.12 -14.53
N GLN A 177 4.83 -17.42 -14.40
CA GLN A 177 5.53 -18.22 -15.42
C GLN A 177 4.52 -19.17 -16.06
N ASN A 178 4.36 -19.12 -17.38
CA ASN A 178 3.55 -20.08 -18.15
C ASN A 178 2.11 -20.31 -17.62
N GLY A 179 1.44 -19.28 -17.10
CA GLY A 179 0.06 -19.38 -16.60
C GLY A 179 -0.10 -19.98 -15.20
N GLY A 180 0.99 -20.30 -14.50
CA GLY A 180 0.99 -20.53 -13.05
C GLY A 180 1.15 -19.19 -12.33
N ASP A 181 0.11 -18.78 -11.62
CA ASP A 181 0.12 -17.54 -10.85
C ASP A 181 0.83 -17.75 -9.52
N ILE A 182 1.97 -17.08 -9.32
CA ILE A 182 2.55 -16.90 -7.97
C ILE A 182 2.62 -15.40 -7.69
N SER A 183 2.18 -15.00 -6.49
CA SER A 183 2.10 -13.60 -6.08
C SER A 183 3.29 -13.23 -5.22
N TRP A 184 4.10 -12.24 -5.64
CA TRP A 184 5.29 -11.80 -4.92
C TRP A 184 5.19 -10.32 -4.54
N TYR A 185 5.95 -9.93 -3.51
CA TYR A 185 5.81 -8.64 -2.86
C TYR A 185 7.19 -8.02 -2.72
N LEU A 186 7.39 -6.88 -3.35
CA LEU A 186 8.62 -6.10 -3.24
C LEU A 186 8.26 -4.75 -2.60
N ARG A 187 8.86 -4.46 -1.44
CA ARG A 187 8.70 -3.17 -0.77
C ARG A 187 10.01 -2.40 -0.85
N TYR A 188 9.99 -1.23 -1.49
CA TYR A 188 11.08 -0.27 -1.42
C TYR A 188 10.90 0.57 -0.16
N LEU A 189 11.94 0.69 0.65
CA LEU A 189 11.97 1.59 1.80
C LEU A 189 12.87 2.78 1.43
N PHE A 190 12.34 4.00 1.55
CA PHE A 190 13.15 5.23 1.52
C PHE A 190 13.57 5.61 2.94
#